data_AF-A0AAD4MDJ0-F1
#
_entry.id   AF-A0AAD4MDJ0-F1
#
_cell.length_a   1.000
_cell.length_b   1.000
_cell.length_c   1.000
_cell.angle_alpha   90.00
_cell.angle_beta   90.00
_cell.angle_gamma   90.00
#
_symmetry.space_group_name_H-M   'P 1'
#
loop_
_entity.id
_entity.type
_entity.pdbx_description
1 polymer ?
#
loop_
_entity_poly.entity_id
_entity_poly.type
_entity_poly.pdbx_seq_one_letter_code
_entity_poly.pdbx_strand_id
1 'polypeptide(L)'
;MTTITHLTSLSQLDAILGKSTTKLTVIDFHATWCGPCHAIAPAYEALSRQYTNVNFLKCDVDAAQDVAGRYTISAMPTFVFLKGQTKVDLVRGADKAALENTLRKHNSGSTPSAFSGRGQSLGDSPTTPQRSQNDGAKGSLVTLDPQVKTLLVFLGAYLLFWYLSR
;
A
#
# COMPACT_ATOMS: atom_id res chain seq x y z
N MET A 1 0.54 23.19 13.47
CA MET A 1 -0.28 22.24 14.26
C MET A 1 -0.52 21.02 13.38
N THR A 2 -0.23 19.80 13.88
CA THR A 2 -0.50 18.55 13.17
C THR A 2 -1.99 18.21 13.25
N THR A 3 -2.66 18.00 12.12
CA THR A 3 -4.08 17.61 12.07
C THR A 3 -4.22 16.09 11.99
N ILE A 4 -3.64 15.38 12.96
CA ILE A 4 -3.83 13.93 13.09
C ILE A 4 -4.94 13.70 14.10
N THR A 5 -5.95 12.93 13.70
CA THR A 5 -7.05 12.56 14.60
C THR A 5 -6.84 11.17 15.17
N HIS A 6 -6.89 11.04 16.48
CA HIS A 6 -6.81 9.74 17.15
C HIS A 6 -8.20 9.11 17.23
N LEU A 7 -8.31 7.86 16.79
CA LEU A 7 -9.54 7.07 16.84
C LEU A 7 -9.63 6.32 18.16
N THR A 8 -10.79 6.40 18.81
CA THR A 8 -11.09 5.66 20.05
C THR A 8 -12.20 4.63 19.87
N SER A 9 -12.97 4.70 18.77
CA SER A 9 -14.12 3.82 18.52
C SER A 9 -14.51 3.76 17.04
N LEU A 10 -15.23 2.70 16.65
CA LEU A 10 -15.81 2.55 15.32
C LEU A 10 -16.80 3.66 14.95
N SER A 11 -17.62 4.12 15.90
CA SER A 11 -18.61 5.17 15.64
C SER A 11 -17.94 6.50 15.26
N GLN A 12 -16.82 6.84 15.91
CA GLN A 12 -16.02 8.00 15.56
C GLN A 12 -15.44 7.85 14.16
N LEU A 13 -14.94 6.67 13.80
CA LEU A 13 -14.44 6.41 12.44
C LEU A 13 -15.56 6.59 11.41
N ASP A 14 -16.71 5.96 11.60
CA ASP A 14 -17.83 6.04 10.65
C ASP A 14 -18.32 7.50 10.49
N ALA A 15 -18.34 8.28 11.57
CA ALA A 15 -18.69 9.71 11.51
C ALA A 15 -17.68 10.53 10.69
N ILE A 16 -16.37 10.23 10.79
CA ILE A 16 -15.32 10.91 10.00
C ILE A 16 -15.43 10.52 8.53
N LEU A 17 -15.63 9.23 8.24
CA LEU A 17 -15.76 8.73 6.88
C LEU A 17 -17.03 9.25 6.20
N GLY A 18 -18.14 9.37 6.93
CA GLY A 18 -19.39 9.94 6.43
C GLY A 18 -19.30 11.43 6.06
N LYS A 19 -18.41 12.19 6.72
CA LYS A 19 -18.13 13.59 6.38
C LYS A 19 -17.13 13.75 5.21
N SER A 20 -16.37 12.70 4.91
CA SER A 20 -15.18 12.76 4.04
C SER A 20 -15.24 11.78 2.87
N THR A 21 -16.41 11.60 2.26
CA THR A 21 -16.65 10.60 1.20
C THR A 21 -15.71 10.73 0.00
N THR A 22 -15.33 11.97 -0.36
CA THR A 22 -14.47 12.26 -1.52
C THR A 22 -12.99 12.37 -1.18
N LYS A 23 -12.64 12.59 0.08
CA LYS A 23 -11.25 12.76 0.51
C LYS A 23 -10.62 11.41 0.80
N LEU A 24 -9.34 11.28 0.46
CA LEU A 24 -8.54 10.15 0.90
C LEU A 24 -8.38 10.23 2.42
N THR A 25 -8.60 9.11 3.10
CA THR A 25 -8.35 8.95 4.52
C THR A 25 -7.31 7.86 4.70
N VAL A 26 -6.28 8.13 5.48
CA VAL A 26 -5.22 7.18 5.82
C VAL A 26 -5.29 6.92 7.31
N ILE A 27 -5.31 5.65 7.70
CA ILE A 27 -5.33 5.22 9.10
C ILE A 27 -4.02 4.48 9.38
N ASP A 28 -3.24 4.99 10.34
CA ASP A 28 -2.08 4.32 10.91
C ASP A 28 -2.53 3.47 12.10
N PHE A 29 -2.55 2.16 11.91
CA PHE A 29 -2.77 1.19 12.99
C PHE A 29 -1.44 0.91 13.68
N HIS A 30 -1.30 1.42 14.90
CA HIS A 30 -0.08 1.33 15.69
C HIS A 30 -0.35 0.74 17.08
N ALA A 31 0.72 0.45 17.81
CA ALA A 31 0.68 0.15 19.24
C ALA A 31 1.77 0.95 19.96
N THR A 32 1.57 1.27 21.23
CA THR A 32 2.53 2.07 22.02
C THR A 32 3.85 1.33 22.29
N TRP A 33 3.81 -0.01 22.32
CA TRP A 33 4.96 -0.89 22.53
C TRP A 33 5.66 -1.29 21.21
N CYS A 34 5.17 -0.83 20.07
CA CYS A 34 5.70 -1.20 18.76
C CYS A 34 6.89 -0.31 18.36
N GLY A 35 8.11 -0.85 18.44
CA GLY A 35 9.34 -0.16 18.02
C GLY A 35 9.31 0.39 16.58
N PRO A 36 8.97 -0.42 15.56
CA PRO A 36 8.87 0.06 14.17
C PRO A 36 7.83 1.18 13.97
N CYS A 37 6.78 1.20 14.79
CA CYS A 37 5.75 2.24 14.74
C CYS A 37 6.33 3.60 15.16
N HIS A 38 7.17 3.62 16.21
CA HIS A 38 7.88 4.83 16.63
C HIS A 38 8.83 5.35 15.55
N ALA A 39 9.48 4.45 14.80
CA ALA A 39 10.41 4.83 13.74
C ALA A 39 9.72 5.55 12.57
N ILE A 40 8.51 5.12 12.19
CA ILE A 40 7.77 5.72 11.06
C ILE A 40 6.85 6.89 11.46
N ALA A 41 6.49 7.02 12.74
CA ALA A 41 5.58 8.07 13.21
C ALA A 41 5.99 9.50 12.80
N PRO A 42 7.28 9.92 12.86
CA PRO A 42 7.69 11.24 12.41
C PRO A 42 7.48 11.46 10.90
N ALA A 43 7.66 10.42 10.09
CA ALA A 43 7.41 10.48 8.65
C ALA A 43 5.91 10.60 8.36
N TYR A 44 5.07 9.85 9.09
CA TYR A 44 3.61 9.95 8.99
C TYR A 44 3.12 11.36 9.37
N GLU A 45 3.65 11.95 10.43
CA GLU A 45 3.37 13.33 10.84
C GLU A 45 3.84 14.38 9.83
N ALA A 46 4.99 14.16 9.19
CA ALA A 46 5.44 15.05 8.13
C ALA A 46 4.49 15.01 6.93
N LEU A 47 4.03 13.81 6.54
CA LEU A 47 3.05 13.64 5.46
C LEU A 47 1.71 14.30 5.80
N SER A 48 1.25 14.21 7.05
CA SER A 48 0.00 14.89 7.45
C SER A 48 0.07 16.41 7.33
N ARG A 49 1.27 16.99 7.44
CA ARG A 49 1.48 18.44 7.25
C ARG A 49 1.57 18.80 5.76
N GLN A 50 2.13 17.92 4.94
CA GLN A 50 2.27 18.13 3.49
C GLN A 50 0.95 17.97 2.73
N TYR A 51 0.15 16.98 3.11
CA TYR A 51 -1.08 16.61 2.40
C TYR A 51 -2.33 17.07 3.17
N THR A 52 -2.62 18.36 3.11
CA THR A 52 -3.76 18.98 3.82
C THR A 52 -5.14 18.56 3.28
N ASN A 53 -5.16 17.98 2.08
CA ASN A 53 -6.36 17.46 1.43
C ASN A 53 -6.64 15.98 1.72
N VAL A 54 -5.79 15.34 2.54
CA VAL A 54 -5.93 13.95 3.00
C VAL A 54 -6.19 13.97 4.51
N ASN A 55 -7.09 13.10 4.98
CA ASN A 55 -7.33 12.92 6.41
C ASN A 55 -6.33 11.89 6.96
N PHE A 56 -5.55 12.29 7.97
CA PHE A 56 -4.63 11.38 8.66
C PHE A 56 -5.20 11.00 10.02
N LEU A 57 -5.38 9.70 10.23
CA LEU A 57 -5.93 9.11 11.45
C LEU A 57 -4.89 8.19 12.08
N LYS A 58 -4.91 8.09 13.41
CA LYS A 58 -4.15 7.09 14.17
C LYS A 58 -5.09 6.24 14.98
N CYS A 59 -4.90 4.92 14.93
CA CYS A 59 -5.66 3.96 15.68
C CYS A 59 -4.68 3.16 16.53
N ASP A 60 -4.77 3.29 17.85
CA ASP A 60 -4.09 2.37 18.75
C ASP A 60 -4.88 1.06 18.77
N VAL A 61 -4.24 -0.03 18.35
CA VAL A 61 -4.88 -1.36 18.28
C VAL A 61 -5.30 -1.88 19.66
N ASP A 62 -4.65 -1.43 20.74
CA ASP A 62 -4.99 -1.84 22.10
C ASP A 62 -6.18 -1.04 22.65
N ALA A 63 -6.32 0.23 22.25
CA ALA A 63 -7.40 1.11 22.73
C ALA A 63 -8.68 1.00 21.89
N ALA A 64 -8.56 0.76 20.58
CA ALA A 64 -9.68 0.71 19.63
C ALA A 64 -9.70 -0.63 18.88
N GLN A 65 -9.85 -1.71 19.65
CA GLN A 65 -9.82 -3.10 19.16
C GLN A 65 -10.93 -3.40 18.13
N ASP A 66 -12.08 -2.74 18.28
CA ASP A 66 -13.22 -2.83 17.37
C ASP A 66 -12.85 -2.31 15.96
N VAL A 67 -12.14 -1.19 15.90
CA VAL A 67 -11.62 -0.61 14.64
C VAL A 67 -10.57 -1.52 14.02
N ALA A 68 -9.60 -1.98 14.82
CA ALA A 68 -8.56 -2.89 14.34
C ALA A 68 -9.15 -4.22 13.81
N GLY A 69 -10.17 -4.75 14.50
CA GLY A 69 -10.89 -5.95 14.10
C GLY A 69 -11.59 -5.81 12.75
N ARG A 70 -12.26 -4.67 12.50
CA ARG A 70 -12.96 -4.39 11.22
C ARG A 70 -12.05 -4.47 10.00
N TYR A 71 -10.77 -4.09 10.15
CA TYR A 71 -9.80 -4.14 9.06
C TYR A 71 -8.85 -5.34 9.13
N THR A 72 -9.08 -6.27 10.06
CA THR A 72 -8.29 -7.50 10.25
C THR A 72 -6.78 -7.20 10.39
N ILE A 73 -6.47 -6.22 11.24
CA ILE A 73 -5.07 -5.83 11.48
C ILE A 73 -4.38 -6.93 12.29
N SER A 74 -3.29 -7.46 11.72
CA SER A 74 -2.50 -8.56 12.30
C SER A 74 -1.03 -8.21 12.53
N ALA A 75 -0.59 -7.04 12.06
CA ALA A 75 0.77 -6.55 12.23
C ALA A 75 0.76 -5.03 12.29
N MET A 76 1.70 -4.46 13.05
CA MET A 76 1.85 -3.02 13.20
C MET A 76 3.28 -2.57 12.81
N PRO A 77 3.43 -1.40 12.18
CA PRO A 77 2.36 -0.53 11.72
C PRO A 77 1.67 -1.09 10.48
N THR A 78 0.37 -0.85 10.33
CA THR A 78 -0.36 -1.09 9.07
C THR A 78 -1.11 0.18 8.70
N PHE A 79 -0.93 0.63 7.47
CA PHE A 79 -1.59 1.81 6.93
C PHE A 79 -2.72 1.37 6.01
N VAL A 80 -3.95 1.79 6.33
CA VAL A 80 -5.13 1.52 5.51
C VAL A 80 -5.57 2.80 4.82
N PHE A 81 -5.78 2.71 3.50
CA PHE A 81 -6.21 3.83 2.67
C PHE A 81 -7.69 3.65 2.33
N LEU A 82 -8.48 4.67 2.62
CA LEU A 82 -9.93 4.68 2.43
C LEU A 82 -10.36 5.87 1.57
N LYS A 83 -11.34 5.65 0.69
CA LYS A 83 -12.12 6.73 0.06
C LYS A 83 -13.58 6.53 0.46
N GLY A 84 -14.09 7.43 1.30
CA GLY A 84 -15.33 7.19 2.05
C GLY A 84 -15.21 5.91 2.88
N GLN A 85 -16.16 4.99 2.73
CA GLN A 85 -16.17 3.70 3.45
C GLN A 85 -15.44 2.56 2.72
N THR A 86 -14.88 2.83 1.54
CA THR A 86 -14.24 1.78 0.71
C THR A 86 -12.73 1.78 0.93
N LYS A 87 -12.17 0.60 1.23
CA LYS A 87 -10.73 0.38 1.27
C LYS A 87 -10.16 0.35 -0.15
N VAL A 88 -9.23 1.25 -0.44
CA VAL A 88 -8.61 1.39 -1.76
C VAL A 88 -7.19 0.82 -1.83
N ASP A 89 -6.47 0.79 -0.70
CA ASP A 89 -5.13 0.22 -0.63
C ASP A 89 -4.73 -0.08 0.82
N LEU A 90 -3.63 -0.83 0.99
CA LEU A 90 -3.09 -1.22 2.29
C LEU A 90 -1.59 -1.41 2.22
N VAL A 91 -0.86 -0.81 3.17
CA VAL A 91 0.59 -0.97 3.33
C VAL A 91 0.88 -1.56 4.71
N ARG A 92 1.66 -2.64 4.76
CA ARG A 92 2.07 -3.28 6.02
C ARG A 92 3.54 -2.98 6.31
N GLY A 93 3.85 -2.77 7.58
CA GLY A 93 5.20 -2.50 8.05
C GLY A 93 5.60 -1.03 7.94
N ALA A 94 6.74 -0.71 8.56
CA ALA A 94 7.31 0.63 8.60
C ALA A 94 8.00 1.01 7.28
N ASP A 95 7.30 0.89 6.15
CA ASP A 95 7.80 1.24 4.82
C ASP A 95 7.36 2.64 4.41
N LYS A 96 8.26 3.61 4.60
CA LYS A 96 8.05 5.00 4.23
C LYS A 96 7.83 5.18 2.71
N ALA A 97 8.57 4.45 1.88
CA ALA A 97 8.48 4.63 0.43
C ALA A 97 7.15 4.10 -0.12
N ALA A 98 6.70 2.94 0.35
CA ALA A 98 5.40 2.39 0.00
C ALA A 98 4.24 3.30 0.47
N LEU A 99 4.33 3.83 1.70
CA LEU A 99 3.35 4.78 2.24
C LEU A 99 3.22 6.02 1.34
N GLU A 100 4.35 6.66 0.99
CA GLU A 100 4.37 7.83 0.11
C GLU A 100 3.88 7.56 -1.31
N ASN A 101 4.32 6.44 -1.91
CA ASN A 101 3.91 6.04 -3.25
C ASN A 101 2.39 5.81 -3.32
N THR A 102 1.84 5.13 -2.31
CA THR A 102 0.41 4.84 -2.22
C THR A 102 -0.41 6.11 -2.00
N LEU A 103 0.10 7.03 -1.16
CA LEU A 103 -0.49 8.34 -0.96
C LEU A 103 -0.54 9.14 -2.27
N ARG A 104 0.58 9.22 -3.02
CA ARG A 104 0.63 9.88 -4.33
C ARG A 104 -0.32 9.25 -5.35
N LYS A 105 -0.39 7.92 -5.39
CA LYS A 105 -1.27 7.16 -6.29
C LYS A 105 -2.75 7.46 -6.06
N HIS A 106 -3.17 7.58 -4.80
CA HIS A 106 -4.58 7.73 -4.44
C HIS A 106 -5.01 9.17 -4.15
N ASN A 107 -4.06 10.09 -4.02
CA ASN A 107 -4.33 11.52 -3.87
C ASN A 107 -4.79 12.12 -5.21
N SER A 108 -6.10 12.09 -5.45
CA SER A 108 -6.74 12.61 -6.66
C SER A 108 -6.72 14.15 -6.79
N GLY A 109 -6.07 14.89 -5.87
CA GLY A 109 -6.25 16.35 -5.75
C GLY A 109 -5.00 17.23 -5.81
N SER A 110 -3.78 16.68 -5.92
CA SER A 110 -2.58 17.51 -6.00
C SER A 110 -1.36 16.66 -6.38
N THR A 111 -1.19 16.39 -7.67
CA THR A 111 0.17 16.33 -8.18
C THR A 111 0.68 17.77 -8.19
N PRO A 112 1.72 18.16 -7.42
CA PRO A 112 2.57 19.22 -7.92
C PRO A 112 3.03 18.67 -9.26
N SER A 113 2.53 19.28 -10.34
CA SER A 113 2.93 18.99 -11.71
C SER A 113 4.42 18.75 -11.68
N ALA A 114 4.82 17.48 -11.78
CA ALA A 114 6.19 17.16 -12.07
C ALA A 114 6.43 17.93 -13.34
N PHE A 115 7.22 19.01 -13.25
CA PHE A 115 7.59 19.82 -14.38
C PHE A 115 8.30 18.88 -15.35
N SER A 116 7.50 18.25 -16.20
CA SER A 116 7.94 17.64 -17.44
C SER A 116 8.21 18.79 -18.41
N GLY A 117 9.02 19.74 -17.97
CA GLY A 117 9.89 20.43 -18.89
C GLY A 117 10.80 19.35 -19.41
N ARG A 118 10.49 18.85 -20.60
CA ARG A 118 11.48 18.23 -21.47
C ARG A 118 12.65 19.21 -21.48
N GLY A 119 13.71 18.91 -20.73
CA GLY A 119 14.97 19.60 -20.84
C GLY A 119 15.42 19.43 -22.29
N GLN A 120 15.22 20.47 -23.09
CA GLN A 120 15.77 20.58 -24.43
C GLN A 120 17.28 20.68 -24.25
N SER A 121 17.98 19.56 -24.33
CA SER A 121 19.43 19.56 -24.49
C SER A 121 19.70 20.12 -25.89
N LEU A 122 20.09 21.40 -25.93
CA LEU A 122 20.53 22.06 -27.15
C LEU A 122 22.03 21.78 -27.32
N GLY A 123 22.34 20.87 -28.23
CA GLY A 123 23.68 20.66 -28.76
C GLY A 123 24.21 19.25 -28.50
N ASP A 124 23.88 18.32 -29.39
CA ASP A 124 24.91 17.50 -30.04
C ASP A 124 24.37 16.89 -31.34
N SER A 125 25.24 16.85 -32.34
CA SER A 125 24.98 16.57 -33.75
C SER A 125 24.80 15.06 -34.04
N PRO A 126 24.28 14.70 -35.24
CA PRO A 126 23.72 13.37 -35.50
C PRO A 126 24.78 12.35 -35.89
N THR A 127 24.60 11.10 -35.45
CA THR A 127 25.06 9.92 -36.19
C THR A 127 24.08 8.77 -35.95
N THR A 128 23.23 8.53 -36.94
CA THR A 128 22.43 7.32 -37.16
C THR A 128 23.30 6.33 -37.98
N PRO A 129 22.99 5.03 -38.18
CA PRO A 129 22.07 4.09 -37.49
C PRO A 129 22.77 2.78 -37.05
N GLN A 130 22.14 2.00 -36.16
CA GLN A 130 22.11 0.55 -36.42
C GLN A 130 20.78 -0.10 -36.01
N ARG A 131 20.18 -0.66 -37.04
CA ARG A 131 18.98 -1.49 -37.14
C ARG A 131 19.22 -2.84 -36.49
N SER A 132 18.28 -3.32 -35.68
CA SER A 132 17.86 -4.72 -35.75
C SER A 132 16.41 -4.84 -35.30
N GLN A 133 15.54 -5.06 -36.29
CA GLN A 133 14.25 -5.68 -36.08
C GLN A 133 14.49 -7.12 -35.60
N ASN A 134 13.64 -7.63 -34.72
CA ASN A 134 13.15 -9.00 -34.85
C ASN A 134 11.84 -9.15 -34.10
N ASP A 135 10.87 -9.62 -34.88
CA ASP A 135 9.49 -9.94 -34.56
C ASP A 135 9.36 -11.13 -33.61
N GLY A 136 8.19 -11.31 -33.00
CA GLY A 136 7.82 -12.63 -32.50
C GLY A 136 6.81 -12.66 -31.36
N ALA A 137 5.53 -12.52 -31.70
CA ALA A 137 4.47 -13.17 -30.93
C ALA A 137 4.71 -14.69 -30.94
N LYS A 138 4.69 -15.35 -29.77
CA LYS A 138 4.19 -16.72 -29.54
C LYS A 138 4.37 -17.12 -28.08
N GLY A 139 3.29 -17.58 -27.46
CA GLY A 139 3.31 -18.17 -26.13
C GLY A 139 4.01 -19.54 -26.10
N SER A 140 4.60 -19.84 -24.95
CA SER A 140 4.89 -21.18 -24.44
C SER A 140 5.03 -20.97 -22.94
N LEU A 141 4.00 -21.20 -22.12
CA LEU A 141 3.69 -22.52 -21.59
C LEU A 141 4.99 -23.36 -21.49
N VAL A 142 5.76 -23.15 -20.43
CA VAL A 142 6.43 -24.11 -19.55
C VAL A 142 7.62 -23.39 -18.88
N THR A 143 7.33 -22.41 -18.02
CA THR A 143 8.30 -21.94 -17.03
C THR A 143 7.58 -21.91 -15.68
N LEU A 144 7.25 -23.10 -15.19
CA LEU A 144 6.68 -23.25 -13.85
C LEU A 144 7.79 -23.05 -12.83
N ASP A 145 7.60 -22.05 -11.96
CA ASP A 145 8.43 -21.77 -10.80
C ASP A 145 8.75 -23.05 -10.00
N PRO A 146 9.99 -23.19 -9.49
CA PRO A 146 10.39 -24.31 -8.62
C PRO A 146 9.46 -24.54 -7.42
N GLN A 147 8.74 -23.48 -7.01
CA GLN A 147 7.76 -23.52 -5.93
C GLN A 147 6.49 -24.30 -6.29
N VAL A 148 6.02 -24.25 -7.54
CA VAL A 148 4.78 -24.94 -7.96
C VAL A 148 5.02 -26.45 -8.13
N LYS A 149 6.21 -26.85 -8.60
CA LYS A 149 6.59 -28.27 -8.68
C LYS A 149 6.63 -28.92 -7.30
N THR A 150 7.14 -28.19 -6.32
CA THR A 150 7.19 -28.64 -4.92
C THR A 150 5.80 -28.78 -4.34
N LEU A 151 4.92 -27.80 -4.56
CA LEU A 151 3.53 -27.86 -4.12
C LEU A 151 2.77 -29.07 -4.68
N LEU A 152 2.93 -29.36 -5.98
CA LEU A 152 2.26 -30.51 -6.62
C LEU A 152 2.75 -31.86 -6.09
N VAL A 153 4.04 -31.98 -5.75
CA VAL A 153 4.58 -33.21 -5.13
C VAL A 153 3.99 -33.41 -3.73
N PHE A 154 3.90 -32.35 -2.91
CA PHE A 154 3.30 -32.44 -1.58
C PHE A 154 1.80 -32.75 -1.63
N LEU A 155 1.07 -32.13 -2.57
CA LEU A 155 -0.36 -32.38 -2.76
C LEU A 155 -0.62 -33.81 -3.25
N GLY A 156 0.21 -34.32 -4.16
CA GLY A 156 0.16 -35.71 -4.62
C GLY A 156 0.47 -36.73 -3.51
N ALA A 157 1.50 -36.47 -2.71
CA ALA A 157 1.85 -37.31 -1.56
C ALA A 157 0.74 -37.31 -0.50
N TYR A 158 0.13 -36.16 -0.23
CA TYR A 158 -1.00 -36.04 0.69
C TYR A 158 -2.23 -36.80 0.21
N LEU A 159 -2.58 -36.69 -1.08
CA LEU A 159 -3.72 -37.41 -1.65
C LEU A 159 -3.50 -38.93 -1.67
N LEU A 160 -2.27 -39.39 -1.95
CA LEU A 160 -1.93 -40.81 -1.92
C LEU A 160 -1.97 -41.36 -0.48
N PHE A 161 -1.45 -40.61 0.50
CA PHE A 161 -1.50 -40.98 1.91
C PHE A 161 -2.93 -41.02 2.45
N TRP A 162 -3.77 -40.05 2.07
CA TRP A 162 -5.19 -40.03 2.41
C TRP A 162 -5.94 -41.23 1.81
N TYR A 163 -5.60 -41.62 0.57
CA TYR A 163 -6.21 -42.79 -0.08
C TYR A 163 -5.77 -44.12 0.55
N LEU A 164 -4.52 -44.27 0.98
CA LEU A 164 -4.04 -45.48 1.66
C LEU A 164 -4.51 -45.59 3.13
N SER A 165 -4.95 -44.49 3.72
CA SER A 165 -5.42 -44.43 5.12
C SER A 165 -6.94 -44.60 5.27
N ARG A 166 -7.62 -45.06 4.21
CA ARG A 166 -9.07 -45.30 4.16
C ARG A 166 -9.35 -46.75 3.78
#